data_AF-A0A3C2BWH5-F1
#
_entry.id   AF-A0A3C2BWH5-F1
#
_cell.length_a   1.000
_cell.length_b   1.000
_cell.length_c   1.000
_cell.angle_alpha   90.00
_cell.angle_beta   90.00
_cell.angle_gamma   90.00
#
_symmetry.space_group_name_H-M   'P 1'
#
loop_
_entity.id
_entity.type
_entity.pdbx_description
1 polymer ?
#
loop_
_entity_poly.entity_id
_entity_poly.type
_entity_poly.pdbx_seq_one_letter_code
_entity_poly.pdbx_strand_id
1 'polypeptide(L)'
;GVGLATPLGFAHLADTTPPERMGRTMGSAELGRELGDAGGPLLVGGIATLTALPFGLGALALLVAAASLPRLPDAPKAAPNPASPPPPPK
;
A
#
# COMPACT_ATOMS: atom_id res chain seq x y z
N GLY A 1 11.89 14.32 -7.20
CA GLY A 1 10.67 13.66 -6.73
C GLY A 1 10.75 12.16 -6.98
N VAL A 2 10.27 11.73 -8.16
CA VAL A 2 10.18 10.29 -8.53
C VAL A 2 11.51 9.54 -8.43
N GLY A 3 12.60 10.11 -8.95
CA GLY A 3 13.94 9.48 -8.92
C GLY A 3 14.54 9.28 -7.51
N LEU A 4 13.92 9.84 -6.47
CA LEU A 4 14.31 9.60 -5.07
C LEU A 4 13.29 8.71 -4.35
N ALA A 5 12.00 8.90 -4.62
CA ALA A 5 10.92 8.20 -3.91
C ALA A 5 11.02 6.68 -4.05
N THR A 6 11.19 6.17 -5.28
CA THR A 6 11.29 4.72 -5.52
C THR A 6 12.52 4.10 -4.86
N PRO A 7 13.77 4.54 -5.13
CA PRO A 7 14.93 3.89 -4.52
C PRO A 7 14.93 3.98 -2.99
N LEU A 8 14.47 5.10 -2.40
CA LEU A 8 14.37 5.22 -0.93
C LEU A 8 13.28 4.30 -0.35
N GLY A 9 12.13 4.20 -1.01
CA GLY A 9 11.05 3.30 -0.58
C GLY A 9 11.49 1.84 -0.61
N PHE A 10 12.12 1.40 -1.70
CA PHE A 10 12.64 0.04 -1.82
C PHE A 10 13.80 -0.23 -0.85
N ALA A 11 14.72 0.72 -0.65
CA ALA A 11 15.78 0.59 0.35
C ALA A 11 15.19 0.41 1.76
N HIS A 12 14.20 1.23 2.14
CA HIS A 12 13.54 1.11 3.42
C HIS A 12 12.84 -0.25 3.59
N LEU A 13 12.17 -0.75 2.55
CA LEU A 13 11.55 -2.07 2.57
C LEU A 13 12.59 -3.19 2.71
N ALA A 14 13.75 -3.06 2.07
CA ALA A 14 14.85 -4.03 2.19
C ALA A 14 15.37 -4.06 3.63
N ASP A 15 15.66 -2.90 4.20
CA ASP A 15 16.25 -2.75 5.54
C ASP A 15 15.31 -3.26 6.65
N THR A 16 14.00 -3.22 6.43
CA THR A 16 12.99 -3.57 7.44
C THR A 16 12.36 -4.95 7.23
N THR A 17 12.76 -5.69 6.20
CA THR A 17 12.15 -7.00 5.87
C THR A 17 13.02 -8.17 6.34
N PRO A 18 12.45 -9.12 7.12
CA PRO A 18 13.13 -10.38 7.42
C PRO A 18 13.51 -11.17 6.16
N PRO A 19 14.69 -11.83 6.11
CA PRO A 19 15.18 -12.50 4.91
C PRO A 19 14.19 -13.51 4.30
N GLU A 20 13.47 -14.26 5.13
CA GLU A 20 12.53 -15.30 4.71
C GLU A 20 11.29 -14.72 4.00
N ARG A 21 11.06 -13.41 4.12
CA ARG A 21 9.92 -12.69 3.52
C ARG A 21 10.32 -11.72 2.41
N MET A 22 11.62 -11.59 2.11
CA MET A 22 12.14 -10.58 1.17
C MET A 22 11.42 -10.62 -0.18
N GLY A 23 11.32 -11.80 -0.81
CA GLY A 23 10.65 -11.97 -2.09
C GLY A 23 9.17 -11.55 -2.07
N ARG A 24 8.46 -11.78 -0.95
CA ARG A 24 7.05 -11.39 -0.82
C ARG A 24 6.90 -9.87 -0.66
N THR A 25 7.71 -9.25 0.19
CA THR A 25 7.65 -7.79 0.39
C THR A 25 8.02 -7.05 -0.89
N MET A 26 9.15 -7.41 -1.51
CA MET A 26 9.62 -6.76 -2.74
C MET A 26 8.69 -7.04 -3.92
N GLY A 27 8.21 -8.28 -4.07
CA GLY A 27 7.21 -8.61 -5.09
C GLY A 27 5.95 -7.77 -4.94
N SER A 28 5.46 -7.57 -3.71
CA SER A 28 4.29 -6.71 -3.47
C SER A 28 4.56 -5.24 -3.77
N ALA A 29 5.77 -4.75 -3.47
CA ALA A 29 6.18 -3.38 -3.79
C ALA A 29 6.24 -3.15 -5.31
N GLU A 30 6.79 -4.10 -6.05
CA GLU A 30 6.92 -4.02 -7.49
C GLU A 30 5.56 -4.16 -8.20
N LEU A 31 4.69 -5.05 -7.73
CA LEU A 31 3.30 -5.10 -8.18
C LEU A 31 2.58 -3.76 -7.95
N GLY A 32 2.82 -3.11 -6.80
CA GLY A 32 2.31 -1.76 -6.53
C GLY A 32 2.83 -0.72 -7.53
N ARG A 33 4.12 -0.78 -7.88
CA ARG A 33 4.73 0.10 -8.89
C ARG A 33 4.10 -0.12 -10.26
N GLU A 34 3.99 -1.35 -10.73
CA GLU A 34 3.40 -1.68 -12.03
C GLU A 34 1.92 -1.29 -12.09
N LEU A 35 1.17 -1.50 -11.01
CA LEU A 35 -0.22 -1.04 -10.90
C LEU A 35 -0.30 0.49 -10.99
N GLY A 36 0.64 1.22 -10.39
CA GLY A 36 0.75 2.67 -10.54
C GLY A 36 1.07 3.10 -11.98
N ASP A 37 2.04 2.45 -12.61
CA ASP A 37 2.50 2.78 -13.97
C ASP A 37 1.43 2.52 -15.04
N ALA A 38 0.66 1.44 -14.89
CA ALA A 38 -0.46 1.14 -15.79
C ALA A 38 -1.74 1.88 -15.38
N GLY A 39 -2.06 1.88 -14.10
CA GLY A 39 -3.33 2.40 -13.57
C GLY A 39 -3.41 3.92 -13.56
N GLY A 40 -2.31 4.62 -13.32
CA GLY A 40 -2.26 6.09 -13.32
C GLY A 40 -2.70 6.70 -14.66
N PRO A 41 -2.05 6.34 -15.78
CA PRO A 41 -2.45 6.80 -17.11
C PRO A 41 -3.86 6.36 -17.50
N LEU A 42 -4.28 5.13 -17.16
CA LEU A 42 -5.63 4.65 -17.45
C LEU A 42 -6.71 5.45 -16.70
N LEU A 43 -6.51 5.73 -15.41
CA LEU A 43 -7.45 6.51 -14.60
C LEU A 43 -7.52 7.97 -15.08
N VAL A 44 -6.37 8.62 -15.25
CA VAL A 44 -6.31 10.02 -15.71
C VAL A 44 -6.90 10.14 -17.11
N GLY A 45 -6.47 9.27 -18.04
CA GLY A 45 -6.93 9.26 -19.42
C GLY A 45 -8.42 8.95 -19.55
N GLY A 46 -8.93 7.98 -18.79
CA GLY A 46 -10.35 7.61 -18.78
C GLY A 46 -11.25 8.75 -18.32
N ILE A 47 -10.90 9.41 -17.22
CA ILE A 47 -11.65 10.58 -16.73
C ILE A 47 -11.53 11.75 -17.72
N ALA A 48 -10.32 12.01 -18.22
CA ALA A 48 -10.08 13.10 -19.15
C ALA A 48 -10.87 12.93 -20.46
N THR A 49 -11.05 11.69 -20.94
CA THR A 49 -11.84 11.38 -22.14
C THR A 49 -13.32 11.76 -21.99
N LEU A 50 -13.88 11.60 -20.78
CA LEU A 50 -15.28 11.92 -20.50
C LEU A 50 -15.49 13.38 -20.03
N THR A 51 -14.41 14.05 -19.63
CA THR A 51 -14.45 15.38 -19.03
C THR A 51 -13.34 16.28 -19.59
N ALA A 52 -12.24 16.48 -18.87
CA ALA A 52 -11.04 17.18 -19.28
C ALA A 52 -9.84 16.77 -18.41
N LEU A 53 -8.62 17.03 -18.89
CA LEU A 53 -7.36 16.66 -18.20
C LEU A 53 -7.27 17.14 -16.74
N PRO A 54 -7.67 18.37 -16.37
CA PRO A 54 -7.60 18.82 -14.97
C PRO A 54 -8.39 17.95 -14.01
N PHE A 55 -9.55 17.43 -14.42
CA PHE A 55 -10.36 16.53 -13.59
C PHE A 55 -9.70 15.17 -13.41
N GLY A 56 -9.06 14.62 -14.47
CA GLY A 56 -8.30 13.37 -14.37
C GLY A 56 -7.11 13.50 -13.41
N LEU A 57 -6.34 14.58 -13.53
CA LEU A 57 -5.23 14.86 -12.61
C LEU A 57 -5.71 15.14 -11.17
N GLY A 58 -6.82 15.85 -11.01
CA GLY A 58 -7.44 16.10 -9.71
C GLY A 58 -7.89 14.81 -9.02
N ALA A 59 -8.50 13.88 -9.75
CA ALA A 59 -8.86 12.57 -9.23
C ALA A 59 -7.64 11.75 -8.79
N LEU A 60 -6.57 11.73 -9.60
CA LEU A 60 -5.32 11.08 -9.23
C LEU A 60 -4.70 11.72 -7.97
N ALA A 61 -4.72 13.05 -7.86
CA ALA A 61 -4.22 13.77 -6.69
C ALA A 61 -5.00 13.41 -5.41
N LEU A 62 -6.34 13.36 -5.48
CA LEU A 62 -7.17 12.92 -4.36
C LEU A 62 -6.89 11.47 -3.95
N LEU A 63 -6.69 10.59 -4.93
CA LEU A 63 -6.37 9.18 -4.68
C LEU A 63 -5.01 9.02 -3.99
N VAL A 64 -3.97 9.73 -4.45
CA VAL A 64 -2.64 9.73 -3.82
C VAL A 64 -2.69 10.31 -2.41
N ALA A 65 -3.43 11.42 -2.21
CA ALA A 65 -3.63 12.01 -0.90
C ALA A 65 -4.32 11.01 0.05
N ALA A 66 -5.39 10.35 -0.39
CA ALA A 66 -6.10 9.34 0.37
C ALA A 66 -5.19 8.14 0.75
N ALA A 67 -4.36 7.68 -0.18
CA ALA A 67 -3.43 6.57 0.04
C ALA A 67 -2.28 6.91 1.00
N SER A 68 -1.95 8.19 1.13
CA SER A 68 -0.87 8.68 2.01
C SER A 68 -1.31 8.90 3.45
N LEU A 69 -2.60 8.71 3.77
CA LEU A 69 -3.08 8.83 5.14
C LEU A 69 -2.44 7.74 6.03
N PRO A 70 -1.90 8.11 7.20
CA PRO A 70 -1.37 7.12 8.14
C PRO A 70 -2.50 6.19 8.59
N ARG A 71 -2.25 4.89 8.54
CA ARG A 71 -3.15 3.91 9.15
C ARG A 71 -2.93 3.92 10.65
N LEU A 72 -4.03 4.03 11.40
CA LEU A 72 -3.99 3.86 12.85
C LEU A 72 -3.55 2.42 13.14
N PRO A 73 -2.63 2.21 14.11
CA PRO A 73 -2.26 0.86 14.51
C PRO A 73 -3.51 0.14 15.04
N ASP A 74 -3.68 -1.11 14.64
CA ASP A 74 -4.70 -1.97 15.22
C ASP A 74 -4.49 -2.03 16.74
N ALA A 75 -5.57 -1.88 17.50
CA ALA A 75 -5.50 -2.02 18.96
C ALA A 75 -4.85 -3.37 19.28
N PRO A 76 -3.95 -3.44 20.29
CA PRO A 76 -3.31 -4.69 20.66
C PRO A 76 -4.37 -5.77 20.82
N LYS A 77 -4.28 -6.85 20.04
CA LYS A 77 -5.14 -8.01 20.23
C LYS A 77 -4.94 -8.46 21.67
N ALA A 78 -5.96 -8.30 22.51
CA ALA A 78 -5.90 -8.64 23.93
C ALA A 78 -5.26 -10.03 24.06
N ALA A 79 -4.16 -10.12 24.80
CA ALA A 79 -3.50 -11.39 25.03
C ALA A 79 -4.53 -12.38 25.58
N PRO A 80 -4.49 -13.66 25.18
CA PRO A 80 -5.35 -14.68 25.76
C PRO A 80 -5.27 -14.59 27.29
N ASN A 81 -6.41 -14.39 27.95
CA ASN A 81 -6.44 -14.33 29.40
C ASN A 81 -5.94 -15.67 29.93
N PRO A 82 -4.88 -15.71 30.75
CA PRO A 82 -4.38 -16.96 31.33
C PRO A 82 -5.43 -17.69 32.19
N ALA A 83 -6.52 -17.01 32.56
CA ALA A 83 -7.66 -17.60 33.25
C ALA A 83 -8.73 -18.21 32.34
N SER A 84 -8.56 -18.20 31.01
CA SER A 84 -9.52 -18.83 30.10
C SER A 84 -9.47 -20.36 30.25
N PRO A 85 -10.61 -21.03 30.53
CA PRO A 85 -10.65 -22.47 30.64
C PRO A 85 -10.26 -23.13 29.30
N PRO A 86 -9.62 -24.31 29.33
CA PRO A 86 -9.24 -25.02 28.12
C PRO A 86 -10.47 -25.31 27.24
N PRO A 87 -10.33 -25.24 25.90
CA PRO A 87 -11.43 -25.55 24.99
C PRO A 87 -11.89 -27.01 25.15
N PRO A 88 -13.20 -27.30 24.93
CA PRO A 88 -13.72 -28.65 25.08
C PRO A 88 -13.05 -29.62 24.08
N PRO A 89 -12.85 -30.89 24.47
CA PRO A 89 -12.35 -31.91 23.55
C PRO A 89 -13.34 -32.08 22.40
N LYS A 90 -12.79 -32.27 21.19
CA LYS A 90 -13.57 -32.63 20.00
C LYS A 90 -14.08 -34.06 20.10
#